data_AF-A0A923AJ60-F1
#
_entry.id   AF-A0A923AJ60-F1
#
_cell.length_a   1.000
_cell.length_b   1.000
_cell.length_c   1.000
_cell.angle_alpha   90.00
_cell.angle_beta   90.00
_cell.angle_gamma   90.00
#
_symmetry.space_group_name_H-M   'P 1'
#
loop_
_entity.id
_entity.type
_entity.pdbx_description
1 polymer ?
#
loop_
_entity_poly.entity_id
_entity_poly.type
_entity_poly.pdbx_seq_one_letter_code
_entity_poly.pdbx_strand_id
1 'polypeptide(L)'
;MHIYRTHHCAALRVDHVGQQVRLSGWVHKKRDHGDLVFVDLRDHYGITQIVTEVDGPAFAVIEKLRPESVVTVTGTVVARAGEAVNPNLPTGAIEIRAESAVIQSAAQELPMPVAGEADYPEDIRLRYRFLDLRRERLHANVMLRSHVIASLRQRMIAQGFTEFQTPILTASSPEGARDYLVPSRVHPGKFYALPQAPQMFKQLLMVAGFDRYFQIAPCFRDEDARADRSPGEFYQLDFEMSFVTQDDVFAAIEPVLHGVFEEFADWQGHSGMKGGRTVSALPFRRIPYRESMLKYGNDKPDLRNPLIITDVTELFRG
;
A
#
# COMPACT_ATOMS: atom_id res chain seq x y z
N MET A 1 -28.47 -17.29 7.06
CA MET A 1 -27.11 -17.01 6.54
C MET A 1 -27.14 -15.71 5.74
N HIS A 2 -26.18 -14.79 5.92
CA HIS A 2 -26.16 -13.54 5.12
C HIS A 2 -25.99 -13.87 3.63
N ILE A 3 -26.58 -13.04 2.76
CA ILE A 3 -26.77 -13.39 1.34
C ILE A 3 -25.46 -13.61 0.58
N TYR A 4 -24.39 -12.89 0.94
CA TYR A 4 -23.10 -12.98 0.25
C TYR A 4 -22.04 -13.79 1.01
N ARG A 5 -22.01 -13.73 2.34
CA ARG A 5 -20.92 -14.36 3.09
C ARG A 5 -21.24 -14.57 4.56
N THR A 6 -20.70 -15.62 5.14
CA THR A 6 -20.56 -15.82 6.59
C THR A 6 -19.16 -15.50 7.09
N HIS A 7 -18.15 -15.73 6.23
CA HIS A 7 -16.73 -15.59 6.53
C HIS A 7 -16.03 -14.92 5.35
N HIS A 8 -14.81 -14.43 5.55
CA HIS A 8 -13.93 -14.08 4.43
C HIS A 8 -13.10 -15.30 3.99
N CYS A 9 -12.55 -15.25 2.78
CA CYS A 9 -11.81 -16.35 2.14
C CYS A 9 -10.46 -16.67 2.81
N ALA A 10 -10.13 -16.03 3.93
CA ALA A 10 -8.94 -16.35 4.73
C ALA A 10 -9.27 -16.66 6.20
N ALA A 11 -10.55 -16.71 6.57
CA ALA A 11 -10.98 -16.87 7.97
C ALA A 11 -11.02 -18.33 8.43
N LEU A 12 -11.36 -19.25 7.51
CA LEU A 12 -11.67 -20.62 7.86
C LEU A 12 -10.43 -21.41 8.31
N ARG A 13 -10.64 -22.27 9.30
CA ARG A 13 -9.62 -23.11 9.96
C ARG A 13 -10.20 -24.50 10.21
N VAL A 14 -9.38 -25.43 10.70
CA VAL A 14 -9.78 -26.82 11.02
C VAL A 14 -10.96 -26.86 12.00
N ASP A 15 -11.05 -25.92 12.93
CA ASP A 15 -12.16 -25.83 13.90
C ASP A 15 -13.53 -25.53 13.24
N HIS A 16 -13.55 -25.15 11.97
CA HIS A 16 -14.78 -24.92 11.20
C HIS A 16 -15.24 -26.15 10.42
N VAL A 17 -14.51 -27.28 10.46
CA VAL A 17 -14.88 -28.51 9.74
C VAL A 17 -16.28 -28.97 10.16
N GLY A 18 -17.09 -29.34 9.17
CA GLY A 18 -18.49 -29.72 9.33
C GLY A 18 -19.48 -28.55 9.34
N GLN A 19 -19.01 -27.30 9.40
CA GLN A 19 -19.88 -26.13 9.34
C GLN A 19 -20.28 -25.82 7.89
N GLN A 20 -21.54 -25.48 7.69
CA GLN A 20 -22.00 -24.88 6.43
C GLN A 20 -21.63 -23.39 6.40
N VAL A 21 -20.97 -22.97 5.33
CA VAL A 21 -20.47 -21.61 5.16
C VAL A 21 -20.87 -21.05 3.80
N ARG A 22 -20.83 -19.73 3.69
CA ARG A 22 -20.97 -19.03 2.40
C ARG A 22 -19.83 -18.05 2.23
N LEU A 23 -19.21 -18.09 1.05
CA LEU A 23 -18.16 -17.16 0.65
C LEU A 23 -18.52 -16.51 -0.68
N SER A 24 -18.18 -15.23 -0.83
CA SER A 24 -18.18 -14.52 -2.11
C SER A 24 -16.78 -14.04 -2.44
N GLY A 25 -16.41 -14.12 -3.71
CA GLY A 25 -15.11 -13.67 -4.17
C GLY A 25 -14.93 -13.77 -5.67
N TRP A 26 -13.68 -13.60 -6.10
CA TRP A 26 -13.23 -13.77 -7.47
C TRP A 26 -12.62 -15.15 -7.66
N VAL A 27 -12.93 -15.80 -8.78
CA VAL A 27 -12.28 -17.04 -9.20
C VAL A 27 -10.82 -16.74 -9.53
N HIS A 28 -9.89 -17.06 -8.63
CA HIS A 28 -8.47 -16.78 -8.82
C HIS A 28 -7.85 -17.76 -9.82
N LYS A 29 -8.09 -19.05 -9.60
CA LYS A 29 -7.70 -20.14 -10.49
C LYS A 29 -8.81 -21.19 -10.51
N LYS A 30 -9.00 -21.82 -11.67
CA LYS A 30 -9.87 -23.00 -11.84
C LYS A 30 -9.01 -24.13 -12.39
N ARG A 31 -9.06 -25.31 -11.77
CA ARG A 31 -8.35 -26.52 -12.18
C ARG A 31 -9.35 -27.66 -12.32
N ASP A 32 -9.30 -28.32 -13.47
CA ASP A 32 -10.16 -29.46 -13.78
C ASP A 32 -9.29 -30.73 -13.79
N HIS A 33 -9.67 -31.72 -12.99
CA HIS A 33 -8.96 -32.98 -12.82
C HIS A 33 -9.79 -34.19 -13.28
N GLY A 34 -10.77 -33.98 -14.17
CA GLY A 34 -11.65 -35.05 -14.63
C GLY A 34 -12.83 -35.19 -13.68
N ASP A 35 -12.67 -35.91 -12.56
CA ASP A 35 -13.78 -36.18 -11.63
C ASP A 35 -14.06 -35.02 -10.66
N LEU A 36 -13.10 -34.11 -10.49
CA LEU A 36 -13.16 -32.99 -9.55
C LEU A 36 -12.75 -31.68 -10.23
N VAL A 37 -13.47 -30.61 -9.90
CA VAL A 37 -13.10 -29.24 -10.23
C VAL A 37 -12.76 -28.47 -8.97
N PHE A 38 -11.57 -27.87 -8.98
CA PHE A 38 -11.05 -27.03 -7.91
C PHE A 38 -11.10 -25.56 -8.32
N VAL A 39 -11.61 -24.72 -7.44
CA VAL A 39 -11.60 -23.26 -7.59
C VAL A 39 -10.89 -22.65 -6.40
N ASP A 40 -9.83 -21.89 -6.66
CA ASP A 40 -9.26 -20.98 -5.67
C ASP A 40 -10.14 -19.72 -5.65
N LEU A 41 -10.94 -19.54 -4.61
CA LEU A 41 -11.77 -18.36 -4.43
C LEU A 41 -11.01 -17.31 -3.63
N ARG A 42 -10.78 -16.14 -4.22
CA ARG A 42 -10.05 -15.02 -3.61
C ARG A 42 -11.00 -13.90 -3.20
N ASP A 43 -10.76 -13.31 -2.05
CA ASP A 43 -11.29 -11.99 -1.70
C ASP A 43 -10.17 -11.04 -1.25
N HIS A 44 -10.53 -9.93 -0.61
CA HIS A 44 -9.58 -8.95 -0.08
C HIS A 44 -8.60 -9.55 0.94
N TYR A 45 -9.00 -10.59 1.66
CA TYR A 45 -8.29 -11.12 2.82
C TYR A 45 -7.42 -12.33 2.48
N GLY A 46 -7.73 -13.05 1.40
CA GLY A 46 -6.93 -14.18 0.93
C GLY A 46 -7.72 -15.15 0.08
N ILE A 47 -7.31 -16.43 0.10
CA ILE A 47 -7.80 -17.47 -0.80
C ILE A 47 -8.30 -18.68 0.01
N THR A 48 -9.47 -19.22 -0.36
CA THR A 48 -9.98 -20.52 0.10
C THR A 48 -10.26 -21.41 -1.11
N GLN A 49 -9.93 -22.70 -1.01
CA GLN A 49 -10.24 -23.68 -2.06
C GLN A 49 -11.69 -24.16 -1.95
N ILE A 50 -12.35 -24.16 -3.09
CA ILE A 50 -13.67 -24.74 -3.32
C ILE A 50 -13.50 -25.99 -4.17
N VAL A 51 -14.23 -27.06 -3.85
CA VAL A 51 -14.22 -28.32 -4.59
C VAL A 51 -15.64 -28.70 -4.96
N THR A 52 -15.84 -29.14 -6.21
CA THR A 52 -17.08 -29.76 -6.68
C THR A 52 -16.75 -31.00 -7.49
N GLU A 53 -17.56 -32.04 -7.35
CA GLU A 53 -17.57 -33.24 -8.22
C GLU A 53 -18.34 -32.93 -9.51
N VAL A 54 -18.08 -33.67 -10.60
CA VAL A 54 -18.70 -33.45 -11.93
C VAL A 54 -20.22 -33.60 -11.93
N ASP A 55 -20.75 -34.49 -11.10
CA ASP A 55 -22.17 -34.72 -10.89
C ASP A 55 -22.71 -33.96 -9.66
N GLY A 56 -21.87 -33.14 -9.03
CA GLY A 56 -22.22 -32.35 -7.86
C GLY A 56 -23.22 -31.22 -8.14
N PRO A 57 -23.98 -30.79 -7.13
CA PRO A 57 -25.07 -29.82 -7.30
C PRO A 57 -24.60 -28.43 -7.77
N ALA A 58 -23.34 -28.07 -7.55
CA ALA A 58 -22.76 -26.80 -7.95
C ALA A 58 -21.98 -26.85 -9.28
N PHE A 59 -21.76 -28.05 -9.86
CA PHE A 59 -20.87 -28.24 -11.00
C PHE A 59 -21.27 -27.43 -12.22
N ALA A 60 -22.53 -27.50 -12.63
CA ALA A 60 -23.04 -26.82 -13.84
C ALA A 60 -22.84 -25.30 -13.81
N VAL A 61 -22.74 -24.71 -12.62
CA VAL A 61 -22.42 -23.29 -12.42
C VAL A 61 -20.92 -23.06 -12.41
N ILE A 62 -20.18 -23.87 -11.65
CA ILE A 62 -18.72 -23.76 -11.47
C ILE A 62 -17.95 -24.01 -12.77
N GLU A 63 -18.38 -24.98 -13.58
CA GLU A 63 -17.78 -25.32 -14.88
C GLU A 63 -17.73 -24.10 -15.82
N LYS A 64 -18.80 -23.28 -15.82
CA LYS A 64 -18.93 -22.08 -16.65
C LYS A 64 -18.06 -20.90 -16.19
N LEU A 65 -17.50 -20.97 -14.97
CA LEU A 65 -16.70 -19.88 -14.42
C LEU A 65 -15.39 -19.72 -15.21
N ARG A 66 -15.04 -18.47 -15.46
CA ARG A 66 -13.73 -18.04 -15.95
C ARG A 66 -12.93 -17.41 -14.80
N PRO A 67 -11.60 -17.34 -14.88
CA PRO A 67 -10.82 -16.52 -13.96
C PRO A 67 -11.38 -15.10 -13.85
N GLU A 68 -11.38 -14.57 -12.62
CA GLU A 68 -11.94 -13.28 -12.22
C GLU A 68 -13.46 -13.12 -12.33
N SER A 69 -14.23 -14.17 -12.64
CA SER A 69 -15.68 -14.15 -12.42
C SER A 69 -15.99 -13.96 -10.92
N VAL A 70 -17.04 -13.19 -10.62
CA VAL A 70 -17.53 -12.98 -9.26
C VAL A 70 -18.59 -14.01 -8.94
N VAL A 71 -18.38 -14.79 -7.89
CA VAL A 71 -19.25 -15.91 -7.51
C VAL A 71 -19.51 -15.91 -6.01
N THR A 72 -20.69 -16.39 -5.63
CA THR A 72 -21.05 -16.73 -4.26
C THR A 72 -21.23 -18.24 -4.18
N VAL A 73 -20.53 -18.89 -3.26
CA VAL A 73 -20.58 -20.34 -3.05
C VAL A 73 -21.08 -20.62 -1.64
N THR A 74 -22.06 -21.52 -1.51
CA THR A 74 -22.44 -22.12 -0.22
C THR A 74 -22.01 -23.57 -0.23
N GLY A 75 -21.45 -24.04 0.88
CA GLY A 75 -21.00 -25.41 1.01
C GLY A 75 -20.53 -25.75 2.42
N THR A 76 -20.09 -26.98 2.60
CA THR A 76 -19.60 -27.47 3.90
C THR A 76 -18.08 -27.48 3.94
N VAL A 77 -17.51 -27.01 5.06
CA VAL A 77 -16.07 -27.04 5.30
C VAL A 77 -15.62 -28.47 5.60
N VAL A 78 -14.61 -28.95 4.89
CA VAL A 78 -14.01 -30.27 5.12
C VAL A 78 -12.50 -30.14 5.29
N ALA A 79 -11.92 -31.05 6.08
CA ALA A 79 -10.47 -31.15 6.20
C ALA A 79 -9.88 -31.73 4.91
N ARG A 80 -8.73 -31.20 4.49
CA ARG A 80 -7.98 -31.84 3.40
C ARG A 80 -7.29 -33.10 3.90
N ALA A 81 -7.16 -34.09 3.02
CA ALA A 81 -6.28 -35.24 3.27
C ALA A 81 -4.84 -34.75 3.50
N GLY A 82 -4.07 -35.48 4.32
CA GLY A 82 -2.75 -35.03 4.79
C GLY A 82 -1.80 -34.58 3.68
N GLU A 83 -1.77 -35.30 2.56
CA GLU A 83 -0.92 -34.98 1.40
C GLU A 83 -1.39 -33.76 0.59
N ALA A 84 -2.67 -33.35 0.74
CA ALA A 84 -3.28 -32.21 0.04
C ALA A 84 -3.26 -30.90 0.85
N VAL A 85 -2.69 -30.94 2.07
CA VAL A 85 -2.54 -29.75 2.91
C VAL A 85 -1.53 -28.79 2.29
N ASN A 86 -1.92 -27.53 2.12
CA ASN A 86 -1.04 -26.49 1.60
C ASN A 86 -0.52 -25.58 2.74
N PRO A 87 0.75 -25.73 3.18
CA PRO A 87 1.29 -24.93 4.29
C PRO A 87 1.46 -23.45 3.95
N ASN A 88 1.41 -23.07 2.66
CA ASN A 88 1.57 -21.68 2.23
C ASN A 88 0.26 -20.86 2.32
N LEU A 89 -0.87 -21.50 2.64
CA LEU A 89 -2.17 -20.83 2.78
C LEU A 89 -2.69 -20.97 4.21
N PRO A 90 -3.18 -19.87 4.83
CA PRO A 90 -3.82 -19.95 6.15
C PRO A 90 -5.02 -20.91 6.22
N THR A 91 -5.70 -21.11 5.10
CA THR A 91 -6.83 -22.05 4.95
C THR A 91 -6.40 -23.37 4.31
N GLY A 92 -5.10 -23.62 4.17
CA GLY A 92 -4.59 -24.72 3.36
C GLY A 92 -4.80 -26.11 3.95
N ALA A 93 -5.22 -26.21 5.21
CA ALA A 93 -5.64 -27.46 5.85
C ALA A 93 -7.12 -27.82 5.59
N ILE A 94 -7.90 -26.90 5.01
CA ILE A 94 -9.33 -27.09 4.74
C ILE A 94 -9.68 -26.81 3.27
N GLU A 95 -10.87 -27.22 2.88
CA GLU A 95 -11.53 -26.83 1.63
C GLU A 95 -13.05 -26.79 1.84
N ILE A 96 -13.78 -26.22 0.89
CA ILE A 96 -15.25 -26.18 0.92
C ILE A 96 -15.78 -27.08 -0.17
N ARG A 97 -16.59 -28.07 0.20
CA ARG A 97 -17.38 -28.87 -0.75
C ARG A 97 -18.61 -28.08 -1.16
N ALA A 98 -18.67 -27.68 -2.42
CA ALA A 98 -19.70 -26.77 -2.92
C ALA A 98 -21.06 -27.47 -3.05
N GLU A 99 -22.05 -26.95 -2.33
CA GLU A 99 -23.44 -27.41 -2.40
C GLU A 99 -24.26 -26.55 -3.38
N SER A 100 -23.96 -25.26 -3.47
CA SER A 100 -24.55 -24.35 -4.46
C SER A 100 -23.60 -23.22 -4.81
N ALA A 101 -23.71 -22.74 -6.05
CA ALA A 101 -22.97 -21.58 -6.53
C ALA A 101 -23.90 -20.63 -7.31
N VAL A 102 -23.67 -19.33 -7.18
CA VAL A 102 -24.40 -18.29 -7.90
C VAL A 102 -23.40 -17.32 -8.51
N ILE A 103 -23.40 -17.21 -9.84
CA ILE A 103 -22.59 -16.22 -10.57
C ILE A 103 -23.20 -14.84 -10.32
N GLN A 104 -22.44 -13.96 -9.67
CA GLN A 104 -22.84 -12.56 -9.47
C GLN A 104 -22.48 -11.71 -10.68
N SER A 105 -21.32 -12.00 -11.30
CA SER A 105 -20.86 -11.34 -12.52
C SER A 105 -19.88 -12.25 -13.26
N ALA A 106 -20.13 -12.51 -14.54
CA ALA A 106 -19.22 -13.29 -15.37
C ALA A 106 -18.07 -12.40 -15.88
N ALA A 107 -16.83 -12.90 -15.81
CA ALA A 107 -15.68 -12.23 -16.40
C ALA A 107 -15.53 -12.55 -17.89
N GLN A 108 -15.09 -11.56 -18.65
CA GLN A 108 -14.59 -11.74 -20.02
C GLN A 108 -13.16 -12.28 -20.00
N GLU A 109 -12.60 -12.54 -21.19
CA GLU A 109 -11.16 -12.80 -21.30
C GLU A 109 -10.35 -11.60 -20.76
N LEU A 110 -9.32 -11.90 -19.98
CA LEU A 110 -8.58 -10.88 -19.26
C LEU A 110 -7.41 -10.38 -20.10
N PRO A 111 -7.23 -9.04 -20.23
CA PRO A 111 -6.06 -8.48 -20.92
C PRO A 111 -4.75 -8.76 -20.17
N MET A 112 -4.85 -9.05 -18.87
CA MET A 112 -3.76 -9.42 -17.99
C MET A 112 -4.29 -10.38 -16.91
N PRO A 113 -3.82 -11.63 -16.88
CA PRO A 113 -4.09 -12.54 -15.77
C PRO A 113 -3.73 -11.94 -14.40
N VAL A 114 -4.67 -12.02 -13.46
CA VAL A 114 -4.45 -11.56 -12.07
C VAL A 114 -3.68 -12.60 -11.26
N ALA A 115 -3.87 -13.88 -11.58
CA ALA A 115 -3.20 -14.98 -10.92
C ALA A 115 -1.76 -15.17 -11.43
N GLY A 116 -0.81 -15.23 -10.49
CA GLY A 116 0.61 -15.43 -10.77
C GLY A 116 1.46 -14.16 -10.73
N GLU A 117 2.77 -14.36 -10.91
CA GLU A 117 3.80 -13.34 -10.72
C GLU A 117 4.35 -12.79 -12.04
N ALA A 118 3.77 -13.18 -13.18
CA ALA A 118 4.23 -12.72 -14.49
C ALA A 118 4.33 -11.19 -14.53
N ASP A 119 5.46 -10.69 -15.04
CA ASP A 119 5.60 -9.25 -15.24
C ASP A 119 4.93 -8.87 -16.55
N TYR A 120 4.20 -7.76 -16.51
CA TYR A 120 3.46 -7.25 -17.66
C TYR A 120 3.92 -5.83 -17.94
N PRO A 121 3.91 -5.41 -19.23
CA PRO A 121 4.23 -4.03 -19.60
C PRO A 121 3.43 -3.00 -18.78
N GLU A 122 4.10 -1.93 -18.37
CA GLU A 122 3.52 -0.92 -17.47
C GLU A 122 2.31 -0.21 -18.11
N ASP A 123 2.32 0.00 -19.42
CA ASP A 123 1.22 0.62 -20.15
C ASP A 123 -0.09 -0.19 -20.05
N ILE A 124 -0.01 -1.52 -20.17
CA ILE A 124 -1.16 -2.42 -19.99
C ILE A 124 -1.61 -2.39 -18.52
N ARG A 125 -0.67 -2.45 -17.59
CA ARG A 125 -0.95 -2.44 -16.15
C ARG A 125 -1.63 -1.16 -15.69
N LEU A 126 -1.20 0.00 -16.21
CA LEU A 126 -1.81 1.30 -15.91
C LEU A 126 -3.16 1.46 -16.62
N ARG A 127 -3.31 0.98 -17.87
CA ARG A 127 -4.59 0.99 -18.59
C ARG A 127 -5.66 0.17 -17.87
N TYR A 128 -5.28 -1.00 -17.35
CA TYR A 128 -6.16 -1.90 -16.61
C TYR A 128 -5.86 -1.91 -15.12
N ARG A 129 -5.58 -0.73 -14.54
CA ARG A 129 -5.14 -0.60 -13.14
C ARG A 129 -6.11 -1.23 -12.14
N PHE A 130 -7.41 -1.21 -12.43
CA PHE A 130 -8.43 -1.86 -11.60
C PHE A 130 -8.30 -3.39 -11.52
N LEU A 131 -7.67 -4.04 -12.51
CA LEU A 131 -7.29 -5.46 -12.44
C LEU A 131 -5.92 -5.63 -11.78
N ASP A 132 -4.94 -4.78 -12.12
CA ASP A 132 -3.59 -4.82 -11.55
C ASP A 132 -3.61 -4.65 -10.01
N LEU A 133 -4.51 -3.81 -9.48
CA LEU A 133 -4.75 -3.63 -8.05
C LEU A 133 -5.26 -4.88 -7.33
N ARG A 134 -5.76 -5.90 -8.05
CA ARG A 134 -6.16 -7.20 -7.48
C ARG A 134 -4.99 -8.17 -7.34
N ARG A 135 -3.85 -7.88 -7.98
CA ARG A 135 -2.64 -8.71 -7.88
C ARG A 135 -2.03 -8.52 -6.50
N GLU A 136 -1.57 -9.63 -5.94
CA GLU A 136 -1.18 -9.74 -4.53
C GLU A 136 -0.14 -8.69 -4.12
N ARG A 137 0.95 -8.55 -4.89
CA ARG A 137 1.99 -7.55 -4.64
C ARG A 137 1.45 -6.12 -4.54
N LEU A 138 0.57 -5.70 -5.46
CA LEU A 138 0.07 -4.33 -5.46
C LEU A 138 -0.99 -4.10 -4.40
N HIS A 139 -1.89 -5.05 -4.21
CA HIS A 139 -2.85 -5.01 -3.10
C HIS A 139 -2.11 -4.87 -1.77
N ALA A 140 -1.08 -5.69 -1.54
CA ALA A 140 -0.24 -5.63 -0.36
C ALA A 140 0.43 -4.25 -0.21
N ASN A 141 1.04 -3.70 -1.26
CA ASN A 141 1.65 -2.36 -1.22
C ASN A 141 0.64 -1.25 -0.86
N VAL A 142 -0.58 -1.31 -1.39
CA VAL A 142 -1.64 -0.33 -1.07
C VAL A 142 -2.08 -0.47 0.38
N MET A 143 -2.23 -1.71 0.87
CA MET A 143 -2.55 -1.95 2.28
C MET A 143 -1.44 -1.48 3.21
N LEU A 144 -0.17 -1.75 2.86
CA LEU A 144 0.99 -1.24 3.60
C LEU A 144 0.95 0.28 3.69
N ARG A 145 0.75 0.99 2.56
CA ARG A 145 0.64 2.45 2.55
C ARG A 145 -0.46 2.94 3.49
N SER A 146 -1.63 2.28 3.50
CA SER A 146 -2.73 2.62 4.40
C SER A 146 -2.35 2.46 5.88
N HIS A 147 -1.72 1.33 6.23
CA HIS A 147 -1.26 1.06 7.59
C HIS A 147 -0.14 2.01 8.05
N VAL A 148 0.81 2.33 7.17
CA VAL A 148 1.85 3.33 7.44
C VAL A 148 1.24 4.69 7.74
N ILE A 149 0.28 5.15 6.93
CA ILE A 149 -0.40 6.44 7.17
C ILE A 149 -1.17 6.43 8.49
N ALA A 150 -1.84 5.32 8.82
CA ALA A 150 -2.54 5.19 10.10
C ALA A 150 -1.57 5.24 11.30
N SER A 151 -0.44 4.53 11.21
CA SER A 151 0.61 4.53 12.24
C SER A 151 1.24 5.92 12.41
N LEU A 152 1.54 6.62 11.30
CA LEU A 152 2.01 8.01 11.32
C LEU A 152 1.03 8.91 12.08
N ARG A 153 -0.27 8.88 11.74
CA ARG A 153 -1.28 9.67 12.45
C ARG A 153 -1.32 9.37 13.94
N GLN A 154 -1.36 8.09 14.31
CA GLN A 154 -1.40 7.69 15.72
C GLN A 154 -0.18 8.19 16.50
N ARG A 155 1.02 8.09 15.93
CA ARG A 155 2.27 8.53 16.56
C ARG A 155 2.34 10.04 16.69
N MET A 156 1.93 10.79 15.68
CA MET A 156 1.87 12.26 15.74
C MET A 156 0.88 12.72 16.82
N ILE A 157 -0.33 12.15 16.84
CA ILE A 157 -1.36 12.47 17.84
C ILE A 157 -0.90 12.11 19.25
N ALA A 158 -0.25 10.96 19.44
CA ALA A 158 0.29 10.54 20.73
C ALA A 158 1.36 11.50 21.27
N GLN A 159 2.05 12.24 20.41
CA GLN A 159 3.01 13.29 20.77
C GLN A 159 2.37 14.68 20.95
N GLY A 160 1.04 14.77 20.95
CA GLY A 160 0.30 16.03 21.17
C GLY A 160 0.17 16.91 19.93
N PHE A 161 0.50 16.41 18.73
CA PHE A 161 0.18 17.13 17.50
C PHE A 161 -1.31 17.01 17.17
N THR A 162 -1.87 18.07 16.59
CA THR A 162 -3.25 18.08 16.11
C THR A 162 -3.27 18.08 14.58
N GLU A 163 -4.09 17.20 13.97
CA GLU A 163 -4.24 17.14 12.51
C GLU A 163 -5.17 18.27 12.05
N PHE A 164 -4.67 19.21 11.24
CA PHE A 164 -5.52 20.25 10.64
C PHE A 164 -5.60 20.08 9.13
N GLN A 165 -6.77 20.37 8.57
CA GLN A 165 -6.97 20.40 7.12
C GLN A 165 -6.83 21.83 6.62
N THR A 166 -5.90 22.03 5.68
CA THR A 166 -5.69 23.32 5.03
C THR A 166 -6.38 23.38 3.67
N PRO A 167 -6.77 24.57 3.18
CA PRO A 167 -7.36 24.74 1.85
C PRO A 167 -6.44 24.24 0.71
N ILE A 168 -7.05 23.66 -0.33
CA ILE A 168 -6.36 23.22 -1.56
C ILE A 168 -6.42 24.28 -2.67
N LEU A 169 -7.50 25.08 -2.74
CA LEU A 169 -7.58 26.17 -3.71
C LEU A 169 -7.02 27.43 -3.06
N THR A 170 -5.77 27.77 -3.38
CA THR A 170 -5.02 28.84 -2.72
C THR A 170 -4.65 29.96 -3.69
N ALA A 171 -4.01 31.01 -3.18
CA ALA A 171 -3.22 31.90 -4.02
C ALA A 171 -1.91 31.19 -4.42
N SER A 172 -1.32 31.61 -5.54
CA SER A 172 0.02 31.17 -5.92
C SER A 172 1.03 31.62 -4.87
N SER A 173 1.93 30.72 -4.50
CA SER A 173 3.02 30.98 -3.56
C SER A 173 4.36 30.89 -4.31
N PRO A 174 5.36 31.71 -3.97
CA PRO A 174 6.68 31.65 -4.61
C PRO A 174 7.53 30.47 -4.06
N GLU A 175 6.94 29.28 -3.86
CA GLU A 175 7.60 28.09 -3.31
C GLU A 175 8.59 27.40 -4.28
N GLY A 176 8.77 27.97 -5.47
CA GLY A 176 9.89 27.70 -6.36
C GLY A 176 9.56 26.79 -7.55
N ALA A 177 8.60 25.87 -7.43
CA ALA A 177 8.10 25.10 -8.57
C ALA A 177 6.93 25.82 -9.28
N ARG A 178 6.49 25.28 -10.41
CA ARG A 178 5.28 25.77 -11.10
C ARG A 178 4.02 25.23 -10.42
N ASP A 179 3.03 26.10 -10.27
CA ASP A 179 1.71 25.76 -9.72
C ASP A 179 0.77 25.24 -10.81
N TYR A 180 -0.08 24.26 -10.45
CA TYR A 180 -1.28 23.99 -11.23
C TYR A 180 -2.32 25.09 -11.00
N LEU A 181 -2.83 25.64 -12.09
CA LEU A 181 -3.83 26.71 -12.05
C LEU A 181 -5.25 26.16 -12.24
N VAL A 182 -6.18 26.64 -11.41
CA VAL A 182 -7.61 26.34 -11.50
C VAL A 182 -8.37 27.63 -11.81
N PRO A 183 -8.93 27.81 -13.02
CA PRO A 183 -9.63 29.04 -13.39
C PRO A 183 -10.88 29.27 -12.52
N SER A 184 -11.07 30.50 -12.06
CA SER A 184 -12.25 30.87 -11.30
C SER A 184 -13.42 31.24 -12.22
N ARG A 185 -14.52 30.49 -12.14
CA ARG A 185 -15.77 30.84 -12.82
C ARG A 185 -16.36 32.16 -12.31
N VAL A 186 -16.21 32.43 -11.01
CA VAL A 186 -16.85 33.58 -10.32
C VAL A 186 -16.02 34.85 -10.47
N HIS A 187 -14.70 34.73 -10.63
CA HIS A 187 -13.80 35.86 -10.80
C HIS A 187 -13.08 35.77 -12.15
N PRO A 188 -13.69 36.27 -13.24
CA PRO A 188 -13.10 36.23 -14.57
C PRO A 188 -11.68 36.83 -14.60
N GLY A 189 -10.75 36.13 -15.25
CA GLY A 189 -9.34 36.52 -15.32
C GLY A 189 -8.51 36.19 -14.09
N LYS A 190 -9.10 35.57 -13.04
CA LYS A 190 -8.38 35.10 -11.85
C LYS A 190 -8.35 33.58 -11.76
N PHE A 191 -7.29 33.07 -11.15
CA PHE A 191 -7.01 31.64 -10.98
C PHE A 191 -6.71 31.36 -9.50
N TYR A 192 -7.09 30.17 -9.06
CA TYR A 192 -6.50 29.55 -7.87
C TYR A 192 -5.24 28.79 -8.28
N ALA A 193 -4.35 28.56 -7.33
CA ALA A 193 -3.23 27.65 -7.44
C ALA A 193 -3.47 26.43 -6.52
N LEU A 194 -3.01 25.26 -6.94
CA LEU A 194 -2.92 24.10 -6.07
C LEU A 194 -1.59 24.16 -5.28
N PRO A 195 -1.58 23.88 -3.96
CA PRO A 195 -0.42 24.09 -3.11
C PRO A 195 0.68 23.05 -3.37
N GLN A 196 1.93 23.52 -3.37
CA GLN A 196 3.12 22.65 -3.42
C GLN A 196 3.44 22.04 -2.05
N ALA A 197 3.08 22.75 -0.98
CA ALA A 197 3.02 22.32 0.41
C ALA A 197 2.03 23.24 1.17
N PRO A 198 1.55 22.87 2.38
CA PRO A 198 0.73 23.75 3.21
C PRO A 198 1.57 24.83 3.95
N GLN A 199 2.71 25.26 3.39
CA GLN A 199 3.73 26.07 4.07
C GLN A 199 3.17 27.40 4.60
N MET A 200 2.38 28.12 3.80
CA MET A 200 1.76 29.37 4.27
C MET A 200 0.77 29.11 5.42
N PHE A 201 -0.01 28.03 5.35
CA PHE A 201 -1.04 27.75 6.35
C PHE A 201 -0.46 27.26 7.66
N LYS A 202 0.57 26.39 7.63
CA LYS A 202 1.20 25.94 8.88
C LYS A 202 1.85 27.09 9.64
N GLN A 203 2.44 28.06 8.93
CA GLN A 203 2.95 29.29 9.54
C GLN A 203 1.82 30.15 10.14
N LEU A 204 0.71 30.32 9.42
CA LEU A 204 -0.47 31.03 9.97
C LEU A 204 -1.02 30.34 11.22
N LEU A 205 -1.01 29.02 11.28
CA LEU A 205 -1.42 28.27 12.47
C LEU A 205 -0.49 28.53 13.65
N MET A 206 0.84 28.56 13.43
CA MET A 206 1.78 28.92 14.49
C MET A 206 1.54 30.36 15.00
N VAL A 207 1.34 31.31 14.09
CA VAL A 207 1.01 32.71 14.44
C VAL A 207 -0.31 32.81 15.21
N ALA A 208 -1.30 31.98 14.88
CA ALA A 208 -2.59 31.92 15.55
C ALA A 208 -2.55 31.24 16.93
N GLY A 209 -1.38 30.74 17.36
CA GLY A 209 -1.17 30.14 18.68
C GLY A 209 -1.43 28.63 18.75
N PHE A 210 -1.56 27.95 17.60
CA PHE A 210 -1.57 26.48 17.60
C PHE A 210 -0.14 25.98 17.80
N ASP A 211 0.12 25.28 18.91
CA ASP A 211 1.48 24.91 19.32
C ASP A 211 2.12 23.82 18.43
N ARG A 212 1.33 22.81 18.03
CA ARG A 212 1.79 21.63 17.28
C ARG A 212 0.78 21.22 16.21
N TYR A 213 1.16 21.41 14.96
CA TYR A 213 0.36 21.09 13.77
C TYR A 213 0.97 19.91 13.03
N PHE A 214 0.12 19.04 12.49
CA PHE A 214 0.51 18.15 11.41
C PHE A 214 -0.61 17.94 10.39
N GLN A 215 -0.26 17.43 9.21
CA GLN A 215 -1.20 17.03 8.18
C GLN A 215 -0.58 15.98 7.25
N ILE A 216 -1.38 14.99 6.84
CA ILE A 216 -1.07 14.18 5.66
C ILE A 216 -1.64 14.92 4.45
N ALA A 217 -0.85 15.85 3.90
CA ALA A 217 -1.32 16.85 2.94
C ALA A 217 -1.14 16.40 1.48
N PRO A 218 -2.16 16.51 0.62
CA PRO A 218 -1.99 16.41 -0.82
C PRO A 218 -1.24 17.66 -1.32
N CYS A 219 -0.22 17.44 -2.13
CA CYS A 219 0.69 18.44 -2.66
C CYS A 219 0.79 18.29 -4.18
N PHE A 220 0.93 19.40 -4.89
CA PHE A 220 0.86 19.44 -6.34
C PHE A 220 2.05 20.19 -6.93
N ARG A 221 2.70 19.64 -7.96
CA ARG A 221 3.83 20.29 -8.66
C ARG A 221 3.72 20.10 -10.16
N ASP A 222 3.71 21.20 -10.90
CA ASP A 222 3.70 21.20 -12.36
C ASP A 222 5.13 21.12 -12.95
N GLU A 223 5.80 20.03 -12.61
CA GLU A 223 7.17 19.72 -13.03
C GLU A 223 7.22 18.42 -13.83
N ASP A 224 8.29 18.27 -14.61
CA ASP A 224 8.54 17.04 -15.36
C ASP A 224 8.70 15.84 -14.40
N ALA A 225 8.02 14.75 -14.73
CA ALA A 225 8.12 13.50 -13.99
C ALA A 225 9.54 12.93 -14.03
N ARG A 226 9.92 12.22 -12.96
CA ARG A 226 11.16 11.43 -12.88
C ARG A 226 10.84 10.08 -12.25
N ALA A 227 11.78 9.14 -12.31
CA ALA A 227 11.58 7.79 -11.76
C ALA A 227 11.14 7.77 -10.28
N ASP A 228 11.57 8.75 -9.49
CA ASP A 228 11.24 8.93 -8.07
C ASP A 228 10.26 10.09 -7.80
N ARG A 229 9.73 10.73 -8.86
CA ARG A 229 8.84 11.90 -8.77
C ARG A 229 7.57 11.66 -9.57
N SER A 230 6.49 11.37 -8.84
CA SER A 230 5.16 11.28 -9.43
C SER A 230 4.78 12.61 -10.09
N PRO A 231 4.28 12.62 -11.34
CA PRO A 231 3.71 13.83 -11.93
C PRO A 231 2.44 14.25 -11.20
N GLY A 232 2.19 15.56 -11.15
CA GLY A 232 0.92 16.07 -10.67
C GLY A 232 0.85 16.13 -9.15
N GLU A 233 0.42 15.02 -8.53
CA GLU A 233 0.06 14.95 -7.11
C GLU A 233 0.91 13.94 -6.31
N PHE A 234 1.18 14.28 -5.06
CA PHE A 234 1.79 13.39 -4.08
C PHE A 234 1.34 13.79 -2.67
N TYR A 235 1.58 12.92 -1.68
CA TYR A 235 1.20 13.18 -0.29
C TYR A 235 2.45 13.38 0.56
N GLN A 236 2.39 14.33 1.48
CA GLN A 236 3.44 14.62 2.45
C GLN A 236 2.91 14.48 3.87
N LEU A 237 3.76 14.01 4.79
CA LEU A 237 3.58 14.31 6.20
C LEU A 237 4.20 15.68 6.44
N ASP A 238 3.36 16.70 6.55
CA ASP A 238 3.79 18.04 6.92
C ASP A 238 3.50 18.28 8.41
N PHE A 239 4.41 18.95 9.10
CA PHE A 239 4.26 19.29 10.51
C PHE A 239 5.00 20.58 10.84
N GLU A 240 4.56 21.24 11.91
CA GLU A 240 5.12 22.51 12.38
C GLU A 240 4.93 22.61 13.90
N MET A 241 5.88 23.27 14.58
CA MET A 241 5.90 23.43 16.03
C MET A 241 6.30 24.85 16.41
N SER A 242 5.68 25.40 17.46
CA SER A 242 6.02 26.71 18.02
C SER A 242 7.06 26.61 19.14
N PHE A 243 7.83 27.69 19.35
CA PHE A 243 8.79 27.82 20.48
C PHE A 243 9.84 26.70 20.60
N VAL A 244 10.34 26.20 19.48
CA VAL A 244 11.25 25.05 19.41
C VAL A 244 12.58 25.40 18.77
N THR A 245 13.60 24.64 19.13
CA THR A 245 14.89 24.61 18.46
C THR A 245 14.90 23.55 17.35
N GLN A 246 15.96 23.53 16.54
CA GLN A 246 16.17 22.45 15.57
C GLN A 246 16.23 21.06 16.23
N ASP A 247 16.86 20.95 17.40
CA ASP A 247 16.99 19.68 18.11
C ASP A 247 15.64 19.16 18.61
N ASP A 248 14.74 20.05 19.02
CA ASP A 248 13.37 19.69 19.41
C ASP A 248 12.57 19.14 18.23
N VAL A 249 12.72 19.73 17.03
CA VAL A 249 12.09 19.24 15.80
C VAL A 249 12.59 17.84 15.44
N PHE A 250 13.90 17.61 15.51
CA PHE A 250 14.47 16.29 15.31
C PHE A 250 13.97 15.28 16.36
N ALA A 251 13.98 15.66 17.64
CA ALA A 251 13.51 14.81 18.72
C ALA A 251 12.02 14.45 18.60
N ALA A 252 11.19 15.30 17.99
CA ALA A 252 9.79 14.99 17.72
C ALA A 252 9.62 13.98 16.57
N ILE A 253 10.32 14.16 15.45
CA ILE A 253 10.09 13.35 14.24
C ILE A 253 10.89 12.03 14.23
N GLU A 254 12.07 11.99 14.82
CA GLU A 254 12.94 10.80 14.82
C GLU A 254 12.24 9.56 15.42
N PRO A 255 11.55 9.63 16.58
CA PRO A 255 10.80 8.48 17.12
C PRO A 255 9.60 8.05 16.26
N VAL A 256 8.96 8.99 15.55
CA VAL A 256 7.87 8.68 14.61
C VAL A 256 8.41 7.82 13.48
N LEU A 257 9.48 8.29 12.83
CA LEU A 257 10.12 7.58 11.73
C LEU A 257 10.67 6.23 12.19
N HIS A 258 11.47 6.21 13.27
CA HIS A 258 12.02 4.98 13.82
C HIS A 258 10.94 3.94 14.10
N GLY A 259 9.89 4.33 14.84
CA GLY A 259 8.82 3.42 15.20
C GLY A 259 8.02 2.90 14.00
N VAL A 260 7.79 3.72 12.97
CA VAL A 260 7.17 3.26 11.72
C VAL A 260 8.07 2.25 11.02
N PHE A 261 9.37 2.56 10.86
CA PHE A 261 10.29 1.64 10.22
C PHE A 261 10.44 0.33 11.00
N GLU A 262 10.42 0.35 12.33
CA GLU A 262 10.42 -0.87 13.16
C GLU A 262 9.14 -1.68 13.00
N GLU A 263 7.98 -1.04 13.11
CA GLU A 263 6.66 -1.70 13.00
C GLU A 263 6.49 -2.42 11.66
N PHE A 264 7.00 -1.83 10.58
CA PHE A 264 6.90 -2.38 9.23
C PHE A 264 8.20 -3.00 8.71
N ALA A 265 9.24 -3.14 9.55
CA ALA A 265 10.55 -3.69 9.16
C ALA A 265 10.41 -5.10 8.58
N ASP A 266 9.58 -5.94 9.20
CA ASP A 266 9.35 -7.32 8.80
C ASP A 266 8.13 -7.50 7.89
N TRP A 267 7.61 -6.41 7.30
CA TRP A 267 6.48 -6.52 6.40
C TRP A 267 6.81 -7.45 5.22
N GLN A 268 6.10 -8.57 5.16
CA GLN A 268 6.40 -9.70 4.28
C GLN A 268 5.74 -9.62 2.90
N GLY A 269 4.99 -8.54 2.61
CA GLY A 269 3.95 -8.54 1.59
C GLY A 269 4.34 -8.71 0.12
N HIS A 270 5.59 -9.06 -0.21
CA HIS A 270 6.00 -9.83 -1.41
C HIS A 270 7.52 -9.90 -1.61
N SER A 271 8.36 -9.23 -0.78
CA SER A 271 9.78 -9.06 -1.09
C SER A 271 10.64 -10.32 -0.98
N GLY A 272 10.13 -11.44 -0.45
CA GLY A 272 10.88 -12.68 -0.22
C GLY A 272 12.03 -12.57 0.80
N MET A 273 12.51 -11.36 1.09
CA MET A 273 13.47 -11.07 2.15
C MET A 273 12.82 -11.29 3.52
N LYS A 274 13.24 -12.37 4.19
CA LYS A 274 12.80 -12.75 5.53
C LYS A 274 13.82 -12.29 6.57
N GLY A 275 13.40 -11.41 7.47
CA GLY A 275 14.11 -11.04 8.70
C GLY A 275 15.41 -10.26 8.50
N GLY A 276 15.91 -9.70 9.61
CA GLY A 276 17.25 -9.10 9.68
C GLY A 276 17.35 -7.65 9.23
N ARG A 277 16.24 -6.96 8.98
CA ARG A 277 16.27 -5.50 8.75
C ARG A 277 16.44 -4.80 10.09
N THR A 278 17.49 -4.02 10.21
CA THR A 278 17.75 -3.19 11.39
C THR A 278 17.42 -1.75 11.06
N VAL A 279 16.78 -1.07 12.01
CA VAL A 279 16.57 0.38 11.95
C VAL A 279 17.74 1.03 12.68
N SER A 280 18.26 2.13 12.14
CA SER A 280 19.31 2.90 12.80
C SER A 280 18.87 3.31 14.19
N ALA A 281 19.73 3.13 15.20
CA ALA A 281 19.43 3.56 16.56
C ALA A 281 19.23 5.09 16.63
N LEU A 282 18.41 5.51 17.60
CA LEU A 282 18.23 6.92 17.93
C LEU A 282 19.36 7.44 18.85
N PRO A 283 19.71 8.73 18.76
CA PRO A 283 19.31 9.67 17.72
C PRO A 283 19.96 9.31 16.38
N PHE A 284 19.29 9.63 15.27
CA PHE A 284 19.85 9.34 13.95
C PHE A 284 21.17 10.07 13.71
N ARG A 285 22.07 9.45 12.95
CA ARG A 285 23.37 10.05 12.59
C ARG A 285 23.16 11.36 11.82
N ARG A 286 23.67 12.45 12.36
CA ARG A 286 23.65 13.78 11.74
C ARG A 286 24.98 14.06 11.04
N ILE A 287 24.93 14.41 9.76
CA ILE A 287 26.10 14.72 8.95
C ILE A 287 25.94 16.15 8.41
N PRO A 288 26.82 17.09 8.76
CA PRO A 288 26.79 18.43 8.19
C PRO A 288 26.90 18.41 6.67
N TYR A 289 26.17 19.28 5.97
CA TYR A 289 26.15 19.34 4.50
C TYR A 289 27.57 19.37 3.88
N ARG A 290 28.45 20.24 4.39
CA ARG A 290 29.84 20.35 3.90
C ARG A 290 30.61 19.03 4.06
N GLU A 291 30.42 18.33 5.17
CA GLU A 291 31.04 17.02 5.38
C GLU A 291 30.46 15.98 4.42
N SER A 292 29.15 15.98 4.20
CA SER A 292 28.51 15.04 3.29
C SER A 292 29.00 15.21 1.85
N MET A 293 29.09 16.45 1.38
CA MET A 293 29.63 16.77 0.06
C MET A 293 31.09 16.34 -0.08
N LEU A 294 31.91 16.56 0.96
CA LEU A 294 33.32 16.19 0.92
C LEU A 294 33.53 14.67 0.94
N LYS A 295 32.80 13.93 1.79
CA LYS A 295 33.01 12.49 2.04
C LYS A 295 32.21 11.59 1.10
N TYR A 296 31.08 12.05 0.55
CA TYR A 296 30.18 11.22 -0.24
C TYR A 296 29.74 11.88 -1.56
N GLY A 297 30.11 13.13 -1.80
CA GLY A 297 29.83 13.82 -3.08
C GLY A 297 28.36 14.18 -3.30
N ASN A 298 27.50 14.07 -2.28
CA ASN A 298 26.08 14.40 -2.35
C ASN A 298 25.49 14.72 -0.96
N ASP A 299 24.26 15.24 -0.93
CA ASP A 299 23.54 15.70 0.26
C ASP A 299 22.59 14.66 0.87
N LYS A 300 22.51 13.46 0.28
CA LYS A 300 21.66 12.33 0.72
C LYS A 300 22.44 11.00 0.63
N PRO A 301 23.54 10.87 1.38
CA PRO A 301 24.50 9.79 1.20
C PRO A 301 23.92 8.42 1.56
N ASP A 302 24.21 7.40 0.76
CA ASP A 302 23.91 6.02 1.10
C ASP A 302 24.99 5.46 2.04
N LEU A 303 24.69 5.47 3.35
CA LEU A 303 25.61 5.01 4.39
C LEU A 303 25.80 3.49 4.43
N ARG A 304 25.08 2.72 3.62
CA ARG A 304 25.30 1.27 3.47
C ARG A 304 26.49 0.98 2.56
N ASN A 305 26.86 1.94 1.71
CA ASN A 305 28.04 1.85 0.88
C ASN A 305 29.27 2.26 1.71
N PRO A 306 30.29 1.37 1.88
CA PRO A 306 31.45 1.67 2.71
C PRO A 306 32.44 2.66 2.07
N LEU A 307 32.25 3.03 0.80
CA LEU A 307 33.18 3.91 0.08
C LEU A 307 33.08 5.36 0.55
N ILE A 308 34.23 5.97 0.84
CA ILE A 308 34.36 7.36 1.31
C ILE A 308 35.33 8.10 0.39
N ILE A 309 34.90 9.26 -0.12
CA ILE A 309 35.73 10.18 -0.88
C ILE A 309 36.76 10.83 0.05
N THR A 310 38.01 10.87 -0.40
CA THR A 310 39.12 11.50 0.32
C THR A 310 39.80 12.53 -0.57
N ASP A 311 40.02 13.72 -0.04
CA ASP A 311 40.81 14.76 -0.72
C ASP A 311 42.29 14.40 -0.66
N VAL A 312 42.92 14.27 -1.83
CA VAL A 312 44.34 13.94 -1.98
C VAL A 312 45.15 15.10 -2.55
N THR A 313 44.56 16.30 -2.67
CA THR A 313 45.18 17.46 -3.34
C THR A 313 46.57 17.80 -2.78
N GLU A 314 46.76 17.73 -1.46
CA GLU A 314 48.05 18.02 -0.81
C GLU A 314 49.17 17.08 -1.26
N LEU A 315 48.86 15.81 -1.58
CA LEU A 315 49.86 14.84 -2.05
C LEU A 315 50.39 15.18 -3.46
N PHE A 316 49.62 15.97 -4.21
CA PHE A 316 49.97 16.41 -5.57
C PHE A 316 50.38 17.87 -5.63
N ARG A 317 50.51 18.55 -4.47
CA ARG A 317 50.99 19.94 -4.42
C ARG A 317 52.53 19.94 -4.52
N GLY A 318 53.03 20.23 -5.72
CA GLY A 318 54.46 20.44 -6.01
C GLY A 318 54.95 21.82 -5.61
#